data_AF-A0AAW6S258-F1
#
_entry.id   AF-A0AAW6S258-F1
#
_cell.length_a   1.000
_cell.length_b   1.000
_cell.length_c   1.000
_cell.angle_alpha   90.00
_cell.angle_beta   90.00
_cell.angle_gamma   90.00
#
_symmetry.space_group_name_H-M   'P 1'
#
loop_
_entity.id
_entity.type
_entity.pdbx_description
1 polymer ?
#
loop_
_entity_poly.entity_id
_entity_poly.type
_entity_poly.pdbx_seq_one_letter_code
_entity_poly.pdbx_strand_id
1 'polypeptide(L)' 'MKKPTHKIYRTTNWPAYNRALMSRGNIAIWFDPATQWYAPSKGKQGRNQTYSDAAIQCCLMIKSLFRLSLRMV' A
#
# COMPACT_ATOMS: atom_id res chain seq x y z
N MET A 1 32.68 -16.37 42.51
CA MET A 1 31.87 -15.16 42.23
C MET A 1 30.53 -15.59 41.66
N LYS A 2 29.40 -15.12 42.21
CA LYS A 2 28.05 -15.47 41.70
C LYS A 2 27.77 -14.66 40.42
N LYS A 3 27.37 -15.33 39.34
CA LYS A 3 26.96 -14.67 38.09
C LYS A 3 25.65 -13.91 38.32
N PRO A 4 25.52 -12.67 37.82
CA PRO A 4 24.27 -11.91 37.94
C PRO A 4 23.16 -12.58 37.14
N THR A 5 21.96 -12.63 37.72
CA THR A 5 20.77 -13.22 37.12
C THR A 5 20.32 -12.42 35.90
N HIS A 6 19.87 -13.13 34.87
CA HIS A 6 19.47 -12.53 33.60
C HIS A 6 18.25 -11.62 33.78
N LYS A 7 18.35 -10.35 33.37
CA LYS A 7 17.21 -9.43 33.38
C LYS A 7 16.23 -9.83 32.28
N ILE A 8 14.98 -10.10 32.65
CA ILE A 8 13.87 -10.35 31.73
C ILE A 8 13.21 -9.00 31.47
N TYR A 9 13.32 -8.50 30.24
CA TYR A 9 12.65 -7.28 29.81
C TYR A 9 11.25 -7.62 29.27
N ARG A 10 10.23 -6.89 29.72
CA ARG A 10 8.86 -6.98 29.22
C ARG A 10 8.47 -5.67 28.53
N THR A 11 8.00 -5.76 27.29
CA THR A 11 7.53 -4.60 26.53
C THR A 11 6.13 -4.21 26.98
N THR A 12 6.01 -3.18 27.82
CA THR A 12 4.71 -2.69 28.34
C THR A 12 4.09 -1.61 27.45
N ASN A 13 4.87 -1.00 26.57
CA ASN A 13 4.45 0.13 25.73
C ASN A 13 3.93 -0.27 24.34
N TRP A 14 3.82 -1.57 24.06
CA TRP A 14 3.44 -2.08 22.74
C TRP A 14 2.18 -1.43 22.14
N PRO A 15 1.08 -1.24 22.90
CA PRO A 15 -0.12 -0.60 22.35
C PRO A 15 0.11 0.86 21.94
N ALA A 16 0.89 1.61 22.73
CA ALA A 16 1.21 3.01 22.43
C ALA A 16 2.14 3.11 21.20
N TYR A 17 3.14 2.22 21.14
CA TYR A 17 4.04 2.12 19.99
C TYR A 17 3.29 1.78 18.70
N ASN A 18 2.37 0.80 18.75
CA ASN A 18 1.57 0.41 17.59
C ASN A 18 0.67 1.54 17.08
N ARG A 19 0.01 2.29 17.99
CA ARG A 19 -0.80 3.46 17.59
C ARG A 19 0.04 4.53 16.89
N ALA A 20 1.24 4.79 17.40
CA ALA A 20 2.17 5.72 16.76
C ALA A 20 2.68 5.19 15.40
N LEU A 21 2.75 3.87 15.21
CA LEU A 21 3.10 3.27 13.92
C LEU A 21 1.96 3.43 12.91
N MET A 22 0.71 3.19 13.33
CA MET A 22 -0.48 3.38 12.50
C MET A 22 -0.65 4.85 12.07
N SER A 23 -0.40 5.80 12.98
CA SER A 23 -0.52 7.23 12.64
C SER A 23 0.54 7.72 11.64
N ARG A 24 1.74 7.12 11.63
CA ARG A 24 2.82 7.48 10.70
C ARG A 24 2.50 7.13 9.24
N GLY A 25 1.64 6.14 9.01
CA GLY A 25 1.26 5.67 7.67
C GLY A 25 -0.21 5.92 7.31
N ASN A 26 -0.91 6.76 8.07
CA ASN A 26 -2.34 6.98 7.87
C ASN A 26 -2.58 7.88 6.65
N ILE A 27 -2.96 7.28 5.52
CA ILE A 27 -3.29 7.96 4.28
C ILE A 27 -4.74 7.65 3.93
N ALA A 28 -5.56 8.69 3.77
CA ALA A 28 -6.91 8.57 3.25
C ALA A 28 -6.89 8.84 1.74
N ILE A 29 -7.35 7.88 0.94
CA ILE A 29 -7.46 8.01 -0.52
C ILE A 29 -8.93 8.14 -0.87
N TRP A 30 -9.27 9.22 -1.59
CA TRP A 30 -10.62 9.44 -2.10
C TRP A 30 -10.64 9.12 -3.60
N PHE A 31 -11.66 8.36 -4.00
CA PHE A 31 -11.92 8.04 -5.39
C PHE A 31 -13.14 8.80 -5.88
N ASP A 32 -13.03 9.41 -7.06
CA ASP A 32 -14.20 9.97 -7.72
C ASP A 32 -15.11 8.82 -8.20
N PRO A 33 -16.38 8.75 -7.77
CA PRO A 33 -17.32 7.71 -8.19
C PRO A 33 -17.60 7.71 -9.70
N ALA A 34 -17.35 8.81 -10.41
CA ALA A 34 -17.47 8.89 -11.86
C ALA A 34 -16.26 8.26 -12.60
N THR A 35 -15.21 7.85 -11.88
CA THR A 35 -14.01 7.29 -12.51
C THR A 35 -14.33 5.97 -13.20
N GLN A 36 -14.16 5.93 -14.52
CA GLN A 36 -14.26 4.71 -15.30
C GLN A 36 -12.96 3.90 -15.16
N TRP A 37 -13.00 2.83 -14.36
CA TRP A 37 -11.83 1.98 -14.09
C TRP A 37 -11.48 1.00 -15.21
N TYR A 38 -12.48 0.57 -15.97
CA TYR A 38 -12.32 -0.39 -17.04
C TYR A 38 -12.25 0.30 -18.40
N ALA A 39 -11.31 -0.13 -19.24
CA ALA A 39 -11.21 0.43 -20.58
C ALA A 39 -12.43 0.02 -21.42
N PRO A 40 -12.94 0.92 -22.27
CA PRO A 40 -14.02 0.58 -23.19
C PRO A 40 -13.52 -0.44 -24.22
N SER A 41 -14.42 -1.34 -24.64
CA SER A 41 -14.11 -2.32 -25.69
C SER A 41 -13.77 -1.59 -26.99
N LYS A 42 -12.53 -1.74 -27.46
CA LYS A 42 -12.07 -1.08 -28.70
C LYS A 42 -12.54 -1.79 -29.97
N GLY A 43 -13.14 -2.97 -29.88
CA GLY A 43 -13.65 -3.74 -31.03
C GLY A 43 -12.59 -4.12 -32.08
N LYS A 44 -11.30 -3.91 -31.79
CA LYS A 44 -10.18 -4.16 -32.70
C LYS A 44 -9.61 -5.56 -32.47
N GLN A 45 -9.13 -6.18 -33.54
CA GLN A 45 -8.42 -7.46 -33.47
C GLN A 45 -7.13 -7.28 -32.65
N GLY A 46 -6.95 -8.10 -31.61
CA GLY A 46 -5.80 -8.04 -30.70
C GLY A 46 -6.21 -8.09 -29.23
N ARG A 47 -5.26 -7.86 -28.32
CA ARG A 47 -5.51 -7.83 -26.87
C ARG A 47 -6.20 -6.52 -26.49
N ASN A 48 -7.42 -6.62 -25.99
CA ASN A 48 -8.12 -5.47 -25.41
C ASN A 48 -7.45 -5.04 -24.10
N GLN A 49 -7.32 -3.72 -23.90
CA GLN A 49 -6.97 -3.17 -22.59
C GLN A 49 -8.10 -3.47 -21.60
N THR A 50 -7.78 -4.02 -20.44
CA THR A 50 -8.76 -4.31 -19.39
C THR A 50 -9.02 -3.08 -18.53
N TYR A 51 -7.96 -2.33 -18.21
CA TYR A 51 -8.00 -1.18 -17.32
C TYR A 51 -7.84 0.13 -18.09
N SER A 52 -8.51 1.18 -17.63
CA SER A 52 -8.38 2.52 -18.17
C SER A 52 -7.03 3.15 -17.79
N ASP A 53 -6.64 4.19 -18.51
CA ASP A 53 -5.42 4.94 -18.20
C ASP A 53 -5.49 5.57 -16.79
N ALA A 54 -6.68 5.99 -16.36
CA ALA A 54 -6.93 6.51 -15.01
C ALA A 54 -6.65 5.45 -13.92
N ALA A 55 -7.10 4.21 -14.15
CA ALA A 55 -6.82 3.09 -13.25
C ALA A 55 -5.30 2.82 -13.14
N ILE A 56 -4.61 2.82 -14.27
CA ILE A 56 -3.16 2.58 -14.33
C ILE A 56 -2.40 3.70 -13.63
N GLN A 57 -2.74 4.96 -13.90
CA GLN A 57 -2.13 6.12 -13.25
C GLN A 57 -2.33 6.10 -11.74
N CYS A 58 -3.53 5.76 -11.27
CA CYS A 58 -3.80 5.63 -9.85
C CYS A 58 -2.91 4.56 -9.18
N CYS A 59 -2.81 3.37 -9.78
CA CYS A 59 -1.94 2.31 -9.29
C CYS A 59 -0.46 2.73 -9.25
N LEU A 60 0.01 3.46 -10.28
CA LEU A 60 1.38 3.99 -10.32
C LEU A 60 1.61 5.05 -9.23
N MET A 61 0.62 5.89 -8.94
CA MET A 61 0.70 6.89 -7.87
C MET A 61 0.78 6.22 -6.50
N ILE A 62 -0.08 5.24 -6.21
CA ILE A 62 -0.03 4.45 -4.97
C ILE A 62 1.33 3.78 -4.84
N LYS A 63 1.80 3.15 -5.91
CA LYS A 63 3.11 2.50 -5.95
C LYS A 63 4.25 3.48 -5.62
N SER A 64 4.22 4.69 -6.18
CA SER A 64 5.20 5.75 -5.91
C SER A 64 5.15 6.21 -4.44
N LEU A 65 3.95 6.46 -3.91
CA LEU A 65 3.72 6.87 -2.52
C LEU A 65 4.33 5.86 -1.52
N PHE A 66 4.14 4.56 -1.79
CA PHE A 66 4.66 3.48 -0.95
C PHE A 66 6.07 3.01 -1.35
N ARG A 67 6.71 3.66 -2.34
CA ARG A 67 8.04 3.31 -2.87
C ARG A 67 8.20 1.83 -3.22
N LEU A 68 7.14 1.23 -3.78
CA LEU A 68 7.14 -0.18 -4.16
C LEU A 68 7.91 -0.39 -5.48
N SER A 69 8.58 -1.54 -5.63
CA SER A 69 9.31 -1.87 -6.86
C SER A 69 8.37 -2.23 -8.02
N LEU A 70 8.79 -1.96 -9.27
CA LEU A 70 8.04 -2.43 -10.45
C LEU A 70 8.25 -3.93 -10.59
N ARG A 71 7.18 -4.71 -10.53
CA ARG A 71 7.20 -6.10 -10.98
C ARG A 71 6.65 -6.13 -12.39
N MET A 72 7.53 -6.34 -13.36
CA MET A 72 7.14 -6.67 -14.73
C MET A 72 6.90 -8.17 -14.76
N VAL A 73 5.71 -8.58 -15.18
CA VAL A 73 5.35 -9.98 -15.48
C VAL A 73 5.29 -10.13 -16.98
#